data_AF-A0A182EV00-F1
#
_entry.id   AF-A0A182EV00-F1
#
_cell.length_a   1.000
_cell.length_b   1.000
_cell.length_c   1.000
_cell.angle_alpha   90.00
_cell.angle_beta   90.00
_cell.angle_gamma   90.00
#
_symmetry.space_group_name_H-M   'P 1'
#
loop_
_entity.id
_entity.type
_entity.pdbx_description
1 polymer ?
#
loop_
_entity_poly.entity_id
_entity_poly.type
_entity_poly.pdbx_seq_one_letter_code
_entity_poly.pdbx_strand_id
1 'polypeptide(L)'
;ALAEIVLLIAMNYIGLFVYYPTEVVQRKTFHETRKCVERRILLLRENIKQEDILLSVLPRHIANDVRKDRAVEGQSATMFHKIYIRKHDVISILFADICGFTNLASECNADELVQLLNNLFARFDHLAYRNHCMRIKILGDCYYCVSGLPDYQPNHAQCAVEMGLEMIEVIK
;
A
#
# COMPACT_ATOMS: atom_id res chain seq x y z
N ALA A 1 19.76 -58.44 45.54
CA ALA A 1 18.35 -58.77 45.27
C ALA A 1 17.39 -57.67 45.75
N LEU A 2 17.00 -57.61 47.03
CA LEU A 2 15.93 -56.70 47.51
C LEU A 2 16.29 -55.21 47.42
N ALA A 3 17.52 -54.83 47.77
CA ALA A 3 18.00 -53.44 47.68
C ALA A 3 18.11 -52.93 46.23
N GLU A 4 18.48 -53.80 45.29
CA GLU A 4 18.57 -53.47 43.86
C GLU A 4 17.17 -53.23 43.26
N ILE A 5 16.17 -54.02 43.68
CA ILE A 5 14.77 -53.84 43.26
C ILE A 5 14.23 -52.50 43.79
N VAL A 6 14.53 -52.15 45.05
CA VAL A 6 14.10 -50.87 45.63
C VAL A 6 14.73 -49.67 44.90
N LEU A 7 16.02 -49.75 44.53
CA LEU A 7 16.70 -48.71 43.75
C LEU A 7 16.10 -48.55 42.35
N LEU A 8 15.76 -49.65 41.68
CA LEU A 8 15.10 -49.61 40.36
C LEU A 8 13.73 -48.94 40.43
N ILE A 9 12.94 -49.23 41.47
CA ILE A 9 11.61 -48.60 41.66
C ILE A 9 11.76 -47.10 41.93
N ALA A 10 12.71 -46.70 42.76
CA ALA A 10 12.97 -45.29 43.06
C ALA A 10 13.40 -44.51 41.82
N MET A 11 14.29 -45.07 40.98
CA MET A 11 14.71 -44.44 39.72
C MET A 11 13.54 -44.28 38.72
N ASN A 12 12.68 -45.29 38.60
CA ASN A 12 11.49 -45.21 37.73
C ASN A 12 10.50 -44.15 38.24
N TYR A 13 10.31 -44.06 39.56
CA TYR A 13 9.44 -43.04 40.15
C TYR A 13 9.95 -41.62 39.90
N ILE A 14 11.26 -41.39 40.10
CA ILE A 14 11.90 -40.10 39.82
C ILE A 14 11.80 -39.76 38.33
N GLY A 15 12.05 -40.73 37.45
CA GLY A 15 11.92 -40.57 36.00
C GLY A 15 10.50 -40.15 35.59
N LEU A 16 9.48 -40.81 36.14
CA LEU A 16 8.07 -40.47 35.88
C LEU A 16 7.71 -39.08 36.43
N PHE A 17 8.21 -38.74 37.62
CA PHE A 17 8.00 -37.45 38.24
C PHE A 17 8.67 -36.30 37.47
N VAL A 18 9.81 -36.52 36.81
CA VAL A 18 10.47 -35.49 35.97
C VAL A 18 9.85 -35.45 34.57
N TYR A 19 9.48 -36.60 34.00
CA TYR A 19 8.88 -36.71 32.68
C TYR A 19 7.53 -35.98 32.60
N TYR A 20 6.65 -36.21 33.58
CA TYR A 20 5.30 -35.62 33.60
C TYR A 20 5.26 -34.07 33.52
N PRO A 21 5.97 -33.30 34.38
CA PRO A 21 5.95 -31.84 34.31
C PRO A 21 6.66 -31.33 33.05
N THR A 22 7.68 -32.02 32.56
CA THR A 22 8.39 -31.65 31.33
C THR A 22 7.43 -31.71 30.13
N GLU A 23 6.65 -32.78 30.02
CA GLU A 23 5.65 -32.94 28.96
C GLU A 23 4.56 -31.85 29.04
N VAL A 24 4.08 -31.53 30.25
CA VAL A 24 3.08 -30.48 30.47
C VAL A 24 3.63 -29.10 30.07
N VAL A 25 4.87 -28.79 30.44
CA VAL A 25 5.52 -27.51 30.07
C VAL A 25 5.75 -27.41 28.56
N GLN A 26 6.19 -28.49 27.91
CA GLN A 26 6.34 -28.53 26.45
C GLN A 26 5.01 -28.28 25.72
N ARG A 27 3.91 -28.90 26.18
CA ARG A 27 2.58 -28.68 25.58
C ARG A 27 2.09 -27.24 25.77
N LYS A 28 2.31 -26.65 26.96
CA LYS A 28 1.93 -25.25 27.25
C LYS A 28 2.73 -24.27 26.38
N THR A 29 4.05 -24.42 26.34
CA THR A 29 4.93 -23.55 25.54
C THR A 29 4.63 -23.67 24.04
N PHE A 30 4.32 -24.87 23.54
CA PHE A 30 3.88 -25.05 22.16
C PHE A 30 2.57 -24.31 21.87
N HIS A 31 1.57 -24.40 22.76
CA HIS A 31 0.29 -23.69 22.61
C HIS A 31 0.45 -22.17 22.63
N GLU A 32 1.27 -21.65 23.55
CA GLU A 32 1.60 -20.23 23.63
C GLU A 32 2.34 -19.75 22.39
N THR A 33 3.30 -20.53 21.90
CA THR A 33 4.03 -20.24 20.67
C THR A 33 3.09 -20.19 19.47
N ARG A 34 2.17 -21.14 19.35
CA ARG A 34 1.14 -21.14 18.30
C ARG A 34 0.26 -19.89 18.35
N LYS A 35 -0.25 -19.52 19.53
CA LYS A 35 -1.03 -18.28 19.72
C LYS A 35 -0.23 -17.02 19.41
N CYS A 36 1.07 -17.01 19.75
CA CYS A 36 1.96 -15.90 19.44
C CYS A 36 2.15 -15.75 17.93
N VAL A 37 2.41 -16.86 17.23
CA VAL A 37 2.55 -16.89 15.76
C VAL A 37 1.27 -16.44 15.08
N GLU A 38 0.10 -16.93 15.53
CA GLU A 38 -1.19 -16.54 14.97
C GLU A 38 -1.46 -15.04 15.12
N ARG A 39 -1.23 -14.48 16.31
CA ARG A 39 -1.34 -13.03 16.54
C ARG A 39 -0.38 -12.24 15.67
N ARG A 40 0.87 -12.72 15.52
CA ARG A 40 1.86 -12.06 14.66
C ARG A 40 1.40 -12.04 13.20
N ILE A 41 0.83 -13.13 12.70
CA ILE A 41 0.28 -13.19 11.33
C ILE A 41 -0.89 -12.22 11.18
N LEU A 42 -1.80 -12.14 12.17
CA LEU A 42 -2.92 -11.20 12.13
C LEU A 42 -2.44 -9.74 12.08
N LEU A 43 -1.50 -9.37 12.95
CA LEU A 43 -0.91 -8.04 12.99
C LEU A 43 -0.24 -7.66 11.67
N LEU A 44 0.50 -8.61 11.05
CA LEU A 44 1.10 -8.38 9.74
C LEU A 44 0.05 -8.12 8.66
N ARG A 45 -1.07 -8.86 8.66
CA ARG A 45 -2.18 -8.62 7.73
C ARG A 45 -2.83 -7.26 7.94
N GLU A 46 -3.07 -6.86 9.19
CA GLU A 46 -3.62 -5.54 9.51
C GLU A 46 -2.66 -4.43 9.08
N ASN A 47 -1.36 -4.61 9.28
CA ASN A 47 -0.35 -3.65 8.85
C ASN A 47 -0.33 -3.46 7.33
N ILE A 48 -0.39 -4.55 6.56
CA ILE A 48 -0.48 -4.50 5.08
C ILE A 48 -1.75 -3.76 4.64
N LYS A 49 -2.91 -4.07 5.25
CA LYS A 49 -4.16 -3.37 4.93
C LYS A 49 -4.09 -1.88 5.21
N GLN A 50 -3.46 -1.49 6.32
CA GLN A 50 -3.24 -0.08 6.64
C GLN A 50 -2.32 0.61 5.62
N GLU A 51 -1.29 -0.09 5.15
CA GLU A 51 -0.37 0.42 4.13
C GLU A 51 -1.07 0.61 2.78
N ASP A 52 -1.89 -0.36 2.36
CA ASP A 52 -2.66 -0.27 1.11
C ASP A 52 -3.61 0.93 1.12
N ILE A 53 -4.34 1.13 2.22
CA ILE A 53 -5.25 2.27 2.38
C ILE A 53 -4.45 3.59 2.35
N LEU A 54 -3.33 3.66 3.08
CA LEU A 54 -2.50 4.87 3.12
C LEU A 54 -1.99 5.24 1.71
N LEU A 55 -1.51 4.26 0.94
CA LEU A 55 -0.95 4.46 -0.39
C LEU A 55 -2.01 4.70 -1.48
N SER A 56 -3.26 4.27 -1.25
CA SER A 56 -4.37 4.57 -2.16
C SER A 56 -4.80 6.05 -2.11
N VAL A 57 -4.57 6.73 -0.99
CA VAL A 57 -4.96 8.14 -0.79
C VAL A 57 -3.77 9.09 -0.89
N LEU A 58 -2.60 8.68 -0.37
CA LEU A 58 -1.40 9.50 -0.34
C LEU A 58 -0.30 8.90 -1.23
N PRO A 59 0.38 9.72 -2.04
CA PRO A 59 1.59 9.31 -2.73
C PRO A 59 2.65 8.79 -1.75
N ARG A 60 3.39 7.74 -2.14
CA ARG A 60 4.42 7.08 -1.30
C ARG A 60 5.41 8.06 -0.65
N HIS A 61 5.81 9.09 -1.36
CA HIS A 61 6.78 10.08 -0.87
C HIS A 61 6.24 10.93 0.28
N ILE A 62 4.93 11.24 0.31
CA ILE A 62 4.26 11.96 1.41
C ILE A 62 3.92 10.98 2.54
N ALA A 63 3.48 9.76 2.20
CA ALA A 63 3.15 8.73 3.18
C ALA A 63 4.34 8.41 4.13
N ASN A 64 5.56 8.42 3.59
CA ASN A 64 6.78 8.23 4.38
C ASN A 64 7.02 9.36 5.40
N ASP A 65 6.78 10.62 5.02
CA ASP A 65 6.90 11.77 5.92
C ASP A 65 5.84 11.73 7.02
N VAL A 66 4.58 11.47 6.65
CA VAL A 66 3.47 11.31 7.58
C VAL A 66 3.76 10.21 8.60
N ARG A 67 4.37 9.10 8.18
CA ARG A 67 4.77 8.01 9.07
C ARG A 67 5.87 8.43 10.06
N LYS A 68 6.89 9.16 9.57
CA LYS A 68 7.97 9.66 10.43
C LYS A 68 7.42 10.63 11.47
N ASP A 69 6.57 11.57 11.05
CA ASP A 69 5.97 12.55 11.95
C ASP A 69 5.08 11.87 13.01
N ARG A 70 4.30 10.85 12.63
CA ARG A 70 3.53 10.03 13.58
C ARG A 70 4.38 9.29 14.61
N ALA A 71 5.59 8.85 14.24
CA ALA A 71 6.49 8.16 15.14
C ALA A 71 7.16 9.11 16.15
N VAL A 72 7.34 10.38 15.78
CA VAL A 72 8.03 11.39 16.59
C VAL A 72 7.06 12.17 17.49
N GLU A 73 5.86 12.52 17.03
CA GLU A 73 4.95 13.44 17.72
C GLU A 73 4.02 12.80 18.77
N GLY A 74 4.17 11.50 19.07
CA GLY A 74 3.56 10.85 20.23
C GLY A 74 2.12 11.28 20.55
N GLN A 75 1.14 10.89 19.73
CA GLN A 75 -0.32 11.01 19.93
C GLN A 75 -0.93 12.40 20.29
N SER A 76 -0.14 13.44 20.59
CA SER A 76 -0.63 14.67 21.22
C SER A 76 -0.57 15.92 20.33
N ALA A 77 -0.13 15.82 19.08
CA ALA A 77 -0.34 16.87 18.09
C ALA A 77 -1.72 16.68 17.47
N THR A 78 -2.53 17.74 17.45
CA THR A 78 -3.85 17.79 16.79
C THR A 78 -3.76 17.15 15.40
N MET A 79 -4.37 15.97 15.27
CA MET A 79 -3.99 14.90 14.32
C MET A 79 -4.08 15.25 12.81
N PHE A 80 -4.50 16.46 12.41
CA PHE A 80 -4.84 16.77 11.01
C PHE A 80 -4.56 18.20 10.49
N HIS A 81 -3.66 19.00 11.09
CA HIS A 81 -3.40 20.37 10.59
C HIS A 81 -2.03 20.60 9.92
N LYS A 82 -1.22 19.55 9.70
CA LYS A 82 0.06 19.70 8.99
C LYS A 82 -0.14 19.55 7.48
N ILE A 83 0.06 20.64 6.76
CA ILE A 83 0.03 20.66 5.28
C ILE A 83 1.44 20.33 4.77
N TYR A 84 1.57 19.28 3.96
CA TYR A 84 2.83 18.89 3.34
C TYR A 84 2.98 19.60 2.00
N ILE A 85 3.81 20.65 1.96
CA ILE A 85 4.12 21.41 0.75
C ILE A 85 5.60 21.21 0.40
N ARG A 86 5.87 20.79 -0.83
CA ARG A 86 7.22 20.68 -1.38
C ARG A 86 7.32 21.49 -2.66
N LYS A 87 8.37 22.32 -2.76
CA LYS A 87 8.68 23.05 -3.99
C LYS A 87 9.45 22.13 -4.93
N HIS A 88 9.02 22.08 -6.19
CA HIS A 88 9.72 21.38 -7.26
C HIS A 88 9.99 22.39 -8.37
N ASP A 89 11.27 22.64 -8.68
CA ASP A 89 11.68 23.69 -9.61
C ASP A 89 11.59 23.25 -11.09
N VAL A 90 11.79 21.97 -11.36
CA VAL A 90 11.92 21.44 -12.73
C VAL A 90 10.98 20.25 -12.92
N ILE A 91 9.81 20.52 -13.50
CA ILE A 91 8.75 19.53 -13.78
C ILE A 91 8.05 19.88 -15.11
N SER A 92 7.35 18.92 -15.70
CA SER A 92 6.45 19.14 -16.84
C SER A 92 5.05 18.68 -16.52
N ILE A 93 4.05 19.49 -16.85
CA ILE A 93 2.64 19.21 -16.58
C ILE A 93 1.91 19.09 -17.91
N LEU A 94 1.09 18.04 -18.06
CA LEU A 94 0.23 17.82 -19.20
C LEU A 94 -1.24 17.84 -18.75
N PHE A 95 -2.04 18.62 -19.48
CA PHE A 95 -3.50 18.61 -19.39
C PHE A 95 -4.09 18.08 -20.69
N ALA A 96 -5.05 17.18 -20.59
CA ALA A 96 -5.83 16.67 -21.70
C ALA A 96 -7.31 16.77 -21.33
N ASP A 97 -8.11 17.32 -22.24
CA ASP A 97 -9.53 17.55 -22.01
C ASP A 97 -10.36 17.03 -23.19
N ILE A 98 -11.59 16.59 -22.92
CA ILE A 98 -12.46 16.03 -23.94
C ILE A 98 -13.24 17.16 -24.59
N CYS A 99 -12.89 17.49 -25.83
CA CYS A 99 -13.61 18.49 -26.60
C CYS A 99 -15.10 18.09 -26.76
N GLY A 100 -16.00 18.99 -26.34
CA GLY A 100 -17.44 18.80 -26.52
C GLY A 100 -18.08 17.80 -25.54
N PHE A 101 -17.42 17.49 -24.42
CA PHE A 101 -17.93 16.57 -23.41
C PHE A 101 -19.35 16.88 -22.94
N THR A 102 -19.71 18.15 -22.77
CA THR A 102 -21.07 18.55 -22.34
C THR A 102 -22.16 17.98 -23.25
N ASN A 103 -21.94 17.99 -24.57
CA ASN A 103 -22.92 17.45 -25.52
C ASN A 103 -22.97 15.92 -25.42
N LEU A 104 -21.81 15.27 -25.38
CA LEU A 104 -21.70 13.82 -25.21
C LEU A 104 -22.40 13.34 -23.93
N ALA A 105 -22.17 14.03 -22.81
CA ALA A 105 -22.78 13.73 -21.52
C ALA A 105 -24.29 13.99 -21.49
N SER A 106 -24.81 14.84 -22.38
CA SER A 106 -26.25 15.12 -22.51
C SER A 106 -26.98 14.04 -23.30
N GLU A 107 -26.27 13.35 -24.22
CA GLU A 107 -26.83 12.33 -25.11
C GLU A 107 -26.65 10.90 -24.57
N CYS A 108 -25.65 10.66 -23.72
CA CYS A 108 -25.35 9.35 -23.15
C CYS A 108 -26.07 9.08 -21.83
N ASN A 109 -26.39 7.81 -21.58
CA ASN A 109 -26.80 7.38 -20.24
C ASN A 109 -25.63 7.45 -19.27
N ALA A 110 -25.91 7.66 -17.98
CA ALA A 110 -24.89 7.81 -16.95
C ALA A 110 -23.93 6.60 -16.88
N ASP A 111 -24.47 5.38 -16.98
CA ASP A 111 -23.65 4.15 -16.94
C ASP A 111 -22.71 4.04 -18.14
N GLU A 112 -23.20 4.39 -19.34
CA GLU A 112 -22.41 4.37 -20.58
C GLU A 112 -21.31 5.42 -20.55
N LEU A 113 -21.62 6.62 -20.06
CA LEU A 113 -20.65 7.71 -19.90
C LEU A 113 -19.53 7.33 -18.93
N VAL A 114 -19.90 6.75 -17.77
CA VAL A 114 -18.92 6.30 -16.77
C VAL A 114 -18.05 5.17 -17.32
N GLN A 115 -18.62 4.22 -18.06
CA GLN A 115 -17.85 3.16 -18.71
C GLN A 115 -16.88 3.70 -19.76
N LEU A 116 -17.32 4.65 -20.58
CA LEU A 116 -16.48 5.31 -21.58
C LEU A 116 -15.30 6.03 -20.92
N LEU A 117 -15.57 6.85 -19.91
CA LEU A 117 -14.54 7.59 -19.17
C LEU A 117 -13.57 6.65 -18.46
N ASN A 118 -14.06 5.63 -17.78
CA ASN A 118 -13.20 4.65 -17.10
C ASN A 118 -12.29 3.91 -18.08
N ASN A 119 -12.81 3.52 -19.24
CA ASN A 119 -12.00 2.87 -20.27
C ASN A 119 -10.93 3.80 -20.85
N LEU A 120 -11.29 5.06 -21.13
CA LEU A 120 -10.34 6.06 -21.64
C LEU A 120 -9.24 6.34 -20.62
N PHE A 121 -9.61 6.66 -19.38
CA PHE A 121 -8.65 6.99 -18.33
C PHE A 121 -7.80 5.79 -17.91
N ALA A 122 -8.32 4.56 -17.97
CA ALA A 122 -7.50 3.36 -17.76
C ALA A 122 -6.40 3.21 -18.82
N ARG A 123 -6.71 3.53 -20.09
CA ARG A 123 -5.69 3.55 -21.15
C ARG A 123 -4.67 4.66 -20.92
N PHE A 124 -5.12 5.86 -20.54
CA PHE A 124 -4.21 6.96 -20.20
C PHE A 124 -3.33 6.64 -19.00
N ASP A 125 -3.84 5.97 -17.98
CA ASP A 125 -3.03 5.52 -16.83
C ASP A 125 -1.91 4.57 -17.28
N HIS A 126 -2.20 3.69 -18.24
CA HIS A 126 -1.19 2.79 -18.80
C HIS A 126 -0.11 3.55 -19.57
N LEU A 127 -0.51 4.53 -20.40
CA LEU A 127 0.44 5.40 -21.10
C LEU A 127 1.26 6.25 -20.12
N ALA A 128 0.63 6.77 -19.06
CA ALA A 128 1.31 7.58 -18.05
C ALA A 128 2.40 6.77 -17.35
N TYR A 129 2.10 5.52 -16.99
CA TYR A 129 3.08 4.60 -16.43
C TYR A 129 4.26 4.35 -17.39
N ARG A 130 3.97 4.11 -18.69
CA ARG A 130 4.99 3.87 -19.72
C ARG A 130 5.90 5.07 -19.96
N ASN A 131 5.34 6.28 -19.96
CA ASN A 131 6.06 7.52 -20.20
C ASN A 131 6.59 8.18 -18.92
N HIS A 132 6.71 7.45 -17.80
CA HIS A 132 7.20 8.01 -16.53
C HIS A 132 6.47 9.30 -16.09
N CYS A 133 5.16 9.33 -16.30
CA CYS A 133 4.28 10.40 -15.87
C CYS A 133 3.41 9.93 -14.71
N MET A 134 3.29 10.76 -13.68
CA MET A 134 2.41 10.51 -12.55
C MET A 134 1.07 11.20 -12.81
N ARG A 135 -0.02 10.43 -12.85
CA ARG A 135 -1.37 11.02 -12.78
C ARG A 135 -1.54 11.72 -11.44
N ILE A 136 -2.00 12.96 -11.46
CA ILE A 136 -2.33 13.70 -10.24
C ILE A 136 -3.78 13.49 -9.87
N LYS A 137 -4.71 13.81 -10.78
CA LYS A 137 -6.15 13.67 -10.56
C LYS A 137 -6.90 13.77 -11.89
N ILE A 138 -8.19 13.45 -11.83
CA ILE A 138 -9.16 13.69 -12.89
C ILE A 138 -10.12 14.78 -12.41
N LEU A 139 -10.37 15.78 -13.24
CA LEU A 139 -11.29 16.89 -12.96
C LEU A 139 -12.40 16.87 -14.01
N GLY A 140 -13.47 16.12 -13.71
CA GLY A 140 -14.53 15.88 -14.69
C GLY A 140 -14.02 15.05 -15.87
N ASP A 141 -14.02 15.65 -17.05
CA ASP A 141 -13.51 15.15 -18.32
C ASP A 141 -12.02 15.43 -18.56
N CYS A 142 -11.42 16.30 -17.75
CA CYS A 142 -10.01 16.62 -17.85
C CYS A 142 -9.12 15.62 -17.10
N TYR A 143 -8.16 15.05 -17.82
CA TYR A 143 -7.07 14.23 -17.30
C TYR A 143 -5.79 15.06 -17.21
N TYR A 144 -5.10 15.03 -16.06
CA TYR A 144 -3.80 15.70 -15.94
C TYR A 144 -2.75 14.89 -15.19
N CYS A 145 -1.54 14.92 -15.73
CA CYS A 145 -0.38 14.21 -15.23
C CYS A 145 0.86 15.09 -15.23
N VAL A 146 1.86 14.67 -14.45
CA VAL A 146 3.11 15.41 -14.25
C VAL A 146 4.29 14.47 -14.44
N SER A 147 5.31 14.90 -15.17
CA SER A 147 6.61 14.24 -15.26
C SER A 147 7.64 15.01 -14.43
N GLY A 148 8.59 14.29 -13.84
CA GLY A 148 9.56 14.83 -12.88
C GLY A 148 9.08 14.82 -11.41
N LEU A 149 8.01 14.06 -11.12
CA LEU A 149 7.54 13.76 -9.76
C LEU A 149 7.37 12.25 -9.57
N PRO A 150 7.64 11.69 -8.36
CA PRO A 150 8.14 12.40 -7.17
C PRO A 150 9.64 12.65 -7.23
N ASP A 151 10.35 11.89 -8.04
CA ASP A 151 11.78 11.97 -8.26
C ASP A 151 12.07 12.78 -9.52
N TYR A 152 13.18 13.51 -9.50
CA TYR A 152 13.61 14.29 -10.64
C TYR A 152 13.90 13.39 -11.84
N GLN A 153 13.35 13.74 -13.00
CA GLN A 153 13.56 13.06 -14.27
C GLN A 153 14.21 14.06 -15.24
N PRO A 154 15.44 13.86 -15.73
CA PRO A 154 16.11 14.81 -16.63
C PRO A 154 15.34 15.02 -17.94
N ASN A 155 14.67 13.98 -18.43
CA ASN A 155 13.90 14.00 -19.68
C ASN A 155 12.40 14.28 -19.44
N HIS A 156 12.02 14.93 -18.33
CA HIS A 156 10.62 15.15 -17.95
C HIS A 156 9.78 15.79 -19.07
N ALA A 157 10.35 16.73 -19.81
CA ALA A 157 9.67 17.40 -20.93
C ALA A 157 9.42 16.47 -22.11
N GLN A 158 10.41 15.64 -22.46
CA GLN A 158 10.29 14.65 -23.53
C GLN A 158 9.21 13.61 -23.18
N CYS A 159 9.27 13.06 -21.97
CA CYS A 159 8.28 12.13 -21.44
C CYS A 159 6.85 12.68 -21.50
N ALA A 160 6.66 13.95 -21.12
CA ALA A 160 5.35 14.59 -21.16
C ALA A 160 4.84 14.78 -22.61
N VAL A 161 5.71 15.13 -23.55
CA VAL A 161 5.34 15.26 -24.97
C VAL A 161 5.03 13.91 -25.61
N GLU A 162 5.86 12.89 -25.35
CA GLU A 162 5.63 11.51 -25.82
C GLU A 162 4.30 10.97 -25.29
N MET A 163 4.00 11.19 -24.00
CA MET A 163 2.69 10.89 -23.43
C MET A 163 1.55 11.54 -24.21
N GLY A 164 1.64 12.83 -24.51
CA GLY A 164 0.61 13.55 -25.28
C GLY A 164 0.42 13.01 -26.70
N LEU A 165 1.52 12.66 -27.38
CA LEU A 165 1.45 12.04 -28.71
C LEU A 165 0.77 10.68 -28.67
N GLU A 166 1.12 9.84 -27.68
CA GLU A 166 0.50 8.53 -27.50
C GLU A 166 -0.98 8.61 -27.12
N MET A 167 -1.38 9.63 -26.33
CA MET A 167 -2.79 9.88 -26.04
C MET A 167 -3.58 10.15 -27.33
N ILE A 168 -3.02 10.92 -28.26
CA ILE A 168 -3.64 11.19 -29.56
C ILE A 168 -3.78 9.90 -30.38
N GLU A 169 -2.79 9.01 -30.33
CA GLU A 169 -2.83 7.72 -31.03
C GLU A 169 -3.89 6.77 -30.45
N VAL A 170 -4.07 6.76 -29.13
CA VAL A 170 -5.02 5.87 -28.44
C VAL A 170 -6.49 6.32 -28.57
N ILE A 171 -6.71 7.62 -28.81
CA ILE A 171 -8.05 8.19 -29.01
C ILE A 171 -8.56 7.96 -30.43
N LYS A 172 -7.68 7.77 -31.41
CA LYS A 172 -8.04 7.42 -32.79
C LYS A 172 -8.68 6.04 -32.88
#